data_AF-A0A328HIZ1-F1
#
_entry.id   AF-A0A328HIZ1-F1
#
_cell.length_a   1.000
_cell.length_b   1.000
_cell.length_c   1.000
_cell.angle_alpha   90.00
_cell.angle_beta   90.00
_cell.angle_gamma   90.00
#
_symmetry.space_group_name_H-M   'P 1'
#
loop_
_entity.id
_entity.type
_entity.pdbx_description
1 polymer ?
#
loop_
_entity_poly.entity_id
_entity_poly.type
_entity_poly.pdbx_seq_one_letter_code
_entity_poly.pdbx_strand_id
1 'polypeptide(L)'
;MQIGGSRHLSDQQLIAEISRASVVVAPYSEVTTSGTAIMAATIGTPVIMFDSPPMSWLMPKENMVPRGEWGLLSQKAASLALEPGSAGFAMDPDTLDLECRRSWTVLLDGVI
;
A
#
# COMPACT_ATOMS: atom_id res chain seq x y z
N MET A 1 12.30 -29.17 -14.03
CA MET A 1 12.47 -27.74 -13.66
C MET A 1 11.10 -27.11 -13.75
N GLN A 2 10.41 -26.98 -12.60
CA GLN A 2 9.01 -26.57 -12.53
C GLN A 2 8.99 -25.08 -12.18
N ILE A 3 8.76 -24.22 -13.17
CA ILE A 3 8.44 -22.81 -12.96
C ILE A 3 6.93 -22.76 -12.74
N GLY A 4 6.49 -22.52 -11.49
CA GLY A 4 5.08 -22.35 -11.17
C GLY A 4 4.56 -23.29 -10.09
N GLY A 5 4.99 -23.07 -8.84
CA GLY A 5 4.17 -23.37 -7.68
C GLY A 5 3.69 -22.03 -7.15
N SER A 6 2.44 -21.65 -7.41
CA SER A 6 1.86 -20.47 -6.77
C SER A 6 1.70 -20.76 -5.29
N ARG A 7 2.73 -20.45 -4.51
CA ARG A 7 2.73 -20.54 -3.06
C ARG A 7 1.86 -19.39 -2.55
N HIS A 8 0.59 -19.67 -2.35
CA HIS A 8 -0.33 -18.71 -1.75
C HIS A 8 0.01 -18.58 -0.25
N LEU A 9 0.14 -17.35 0.23
CA LEU A 9 0.28 -17.08 1.66
C LEU A 9 -1.11 -17.00 2.28
N SER A 10 -1.29 -17.54 3.47
CA SER A 10 -2.44 -17.18 4.30
C SER A 10 -2.32 -15.73 4.76
N ASP A 11 -3.43 -15.10 5.15
CA ASP A 11 -3.42 -13.72 5.66
C ASP A 11 -2.48 -13.56 6.85
N GLN A 12 -2.43 -14.56 7.75
CA GLN A 12 -1.50 -14.58 8.88
C GLN A 12 -0.03 -14.58 8.42
N GLN A 13 0.29 -15.35 7.37
CA GLN A 13 1.64 -15.36 6.81
C GLN A 13 1.95 -14.04 6.13
N LEU A 14 1.01 -13.46 5.39
CA LEU A 14 1.19 -12.19 4.72
C LEU A 14 1.42 -11.05 5.73
N ILE A 15 0.63 -10.99 6.80
CA ILE A 15 0.82 -10.03 7.90
C ILE A 15 2.19 -10.22 8.55
N ALA A 16 2.60 -11.46 8.82
CA ALA A 16 3.90 -11.74 9.42
C ALA A 16 5.07 -11.29 8.54
N GLU A 17 4.98 -11.49 7.22
CA GLU A 17 6.00 -11.03 6.29
C GLU A 17 6.03 -9.50 6.18
N ILE A 18 4.87 -8.84 6.08
CA ILE A 18 4.79 -7.36 6.01
C ILE A 18 5.29 -6.72 7.30
N SER A 19 4.98 -7.30 8.46
CA SER A 19 5.43 -6.78 9.77
C SER A 19 6.95 -6.89 9.96
N ARG A 20 7.62 -7.77 9.22
CA ARG A 20 9.08 -7.93 9.24
C ARG A 20 9.77 -7.06 8.19
N ALA A 21 9.04 -6.57 7.20
CA ALA A 21 9.61 -5.76 6.14
C ALA A 21 9.92 -4.35 6.65
N SER A 22 11.08 -3.81 6.30
CA SER A 22 11.41 -2.41 6.58
C SER A 22 10.58 -1.45 5.73
N VAL A 23 10.18 -1.88 4.53
CA VAL A 23 9.38 -1.10 3.60
C VAL A 23 8.60 -2.03 2.66
N VAL A 24 7.39 -1.65 2.31
CA VAL A 24 6.60 -2.27 1.23
C VAL A 24 6.67 -1.38 0.00
N VAL A 25 7.09 -1.94 -1.13
CA VAL A 25 7.07 -1.27 -2.42
C VAL A 25 5.83 -1.75 -3.18
N ALA A 26 4.94 -0.82 -3.51
CA ALA A 26 3.73 -1.10 -4.30
C ALA A 26 3.84 -0.38 -5.67
N PRO A 27 4.56 -0.95 -6.64
CA PRO A 27 4.96 -0.28 -7.88
C PRO A 27 3.86 -0.30 -8.96
N TYR A 28 2.60 -0.19 -8.57
CA TYR A 28 1.48 -0.30 -9.50
C TYR A 28 1.34 0.98 -10.32
N SER A 29 1.35 0.83 -11.65
CA SER A 29 1.08 1.94 -12.55
C SER A 29 -0.41 2.24 -12.59
N GLU A 30 -1.29 1.25 -12.78
CA GLU A 30 -2.75 1.46 -12.89
C GLU A 30 -3.63 0.49 -12.08
N VAL A 31 -4.74 1.06 -11.59
CA VAL A 31 -6.02 0.54 -11.04
C VAL A 31 -6.00 -0.44 -9.84
N THR A 32 -6.88 -0.09 -8.90
CA THR A 32 -7.22 -0.69 -7.61
C THR A 32 -6.24 -0.40 -6.48
N THR A 33 -6.75 0.36 -5.51
CA THR A 33 -6.32 0.43 -4.11
C THR A 33 -5.73 -0.92 -3.68
N SER A 34 -4.40 -1.03 -3.69
CA SER A 34 -3.74 -2.30 -3.38
C SER A 34 -4.06 -2.67 -1.94
N GLY A 35 -4.82 -3.74 -1.75
CA GLY A 35 -5.16 -4.23 -0.40
C GLY A 35 -3.90 -4.49 0.43
N THR A 36 -2.80 -4.89 -0.20
CA THR A 36 -1.50 -5.06 0.44
C THR A 36 -0.89 -3.73 0.91
N ALA A 37 -0.99 -2.67 0.09
CA ALA A 37 -0.50 -1.34 0.47
C ALA A 37 -1.33 -0.75 1.62
N ILE A 38 -2.66 -0.90 1.57
CA ILE A 38 -3.55 -0.47 2.65
C ILE A 38 -3.24 -1.26 3.92
N MET A 39 -3.14 -2.58 3.84
CA MET A 39 -2.85 -3.42 5.00
C MET A 39 -1.48 -3.09 5.61
N ALA A 40 -0.46 -2.88 4.78
CA ALA A 40 0.86 -2.46 5.24
C ALA A 40 0.80 -1.11 5.97
N ALA A 41 0.06 -0.14 5.44
CA ALA A 41 -0.19 1.13 6.10
C ALA A 41 -0.93 0.91 7.44
N THR A 42 -2.01 0.12 7.48
CA THR A 42 -2.77 -0.14 8.71
C THR A 42 -1.93 -0.76 9.83
N ILE A 43 -0.99 -1.67 9.50
CA ILE A 43 -0.11 -2.28 10.51
C ILE A 43 1.14 -1.45 10.83
N GLY A 44 1.26 -0.25 10.23
CA GLY A 44 2.35 0.69 10.50
C GLY A 44 3.66 0.37 9.78
N THR A 45 3.64 -0.48 8.75
CA THR A 45 4.81 -0.71 7.90
C THR A 45 4.91 0.41 6.85
N PRO A 46 6.07 1.05 6.67
CA PRO A 46 6.26 2.07 5.64
C PRO A 46 5.91 1.54 4.24
N VAL A 47 5.17 2.32 3.47
CA VAL A 47 4.80 1.97 2.08
C VAL A 47 5.27 3.07 1.15
N ILE A 48 5.90 2.69 0.04
CA ILE A 48 6.24 3.59 -1.06
C ILE A 48 5.59 3.10 -2.36
N MET A 49 5.02 4.04 -3.11
CA MET A 49 4.28 3.70 -4.32
C MET A 49 4.28 4.82 -5.36
N PHE A 50 3.79 4.52 -6.57
CA PHE A 50 3.50 5.58 -7.53
C PHE A 50 2.26 6.37 -7.11
N ASP A 51 2.27 7.65 -7.45
CA ASP A 51 1.13 8.53 -7.30
C ASP A 51 -0.04 7.99 -8.13
N SER A 52 -1.17 7.82 -7.46
CA SER A 52 -2.41 7.40 -8.08
C SER A 52 -3.58 8.14 -7.41
N PRO A 53 -4.56 8.63 -8.18
CA PRO A 53 -5.67 9.38 -7.63
C PRO A 53 -6.39 8.69 -6.45
N PRO A 54 -6.69 7.36 -6.49
CA PRO A 54 -7.35 6.68 -5.38
C PRO A 54 -6.51 6.63 -4.09
N MET A 55 -5.19 6.52 -4.21
CA MET A 55 -4.29 6.43 -3.05
C MET A 55 -3.89 7.80 -2.52
N SER A 56 -4.07 8.86 -3.31
CA SER A 56 -3.72 10.23 -2.89
C SER A 56 -4.49 10.72 -1.66
N TRP A 57 -5.64 10.10 -1.37
CA TRP A 57 -6.47 10.40 -0.19
C TRP A 57 -6.12 9.53 1.02
N LEU A 58 -5.48 8.38 0.76
CA LEU A 58 -5.18 7.35 1.75
C LEU A 58 -3.74 7.43 2.24
N MET A 59 -2.81 7.87 1.39
CA MET A 59 -1.38 7.88 1.69
C MET A 59 -0.81 9.31 1.67
N PRO A 60 0.13 9.62 2.56
CA PRO A 60 0.87 10.88 2.52
C PRO A 60 1.60 11.07 1.18
N LYS A 61 1.61 12.31 0.66
CA LYS A 61 2.30 12.62 -0.60
C LYS A 61 3.80 12.33 -0.58
N GLU A 62 4.45 12.41 0.57
CA GLU A 62 5.86 12.01 0.71
C GLU A 62 6.12 10.53 0.40
N ASN A 63 5.12 9.67 0.59
CA ASN A 63 5.18 8.23 0.33
C ASN A 63 4.77 7.87 -1.11
N MET A 64 4.53 8.89 -1.94
CA MET A 64 4.22 8.73 -3.35
C MET A 64 5.32 9.34 -4.22
N VAL A 65 5.49 8.78 -5.40
CA VAL A 65 6.40 9.27 -6.45
C VAL A 65 5.67 9.38 -7.78
N PRO A 66 6.04 10.33 -8.65
CA PRO A 66 5.39 10.46 -9.94
C PRO A 66 5.43 9.15 -10.72
N ARG A 67 4.33 8.85 -11.43
CA ARG A 67 4.17 7.60 -12.17
C ARG A 67 5.30 7.45 -13.19
N GLY A 68 5.93 6.27 -13.20
CA GLY A 68 7.01 5.94 -14.15
C GLY A 68 8.41 6.37 -13.68
N GLU A 69 8.53 7.11 -12.58
CA GLU A 69 9.82 7.51 -12.00
C GLU A 69 10.44 6.38 -11.15
N TRP A 70 10.79 5.27 -11.80
CA TRP A 70 11.37 4.08 -11.15
C TRP A 70 12.67 4.38 -10.38
N GLY A 71 13.46 5.33 -10.88
CA GLY A 71 14.67 5.80 -10.20
C GLY A 71 14.35 6.44 -8.85
N LEU A 72 13.34 7.32 -8.81
CA LEU A 72 12.91 7.95 -7.57
C LEU A 72 12.23 6.95 -6.62
N LEU A 73 11.43 6.02 -7.15
CA LEU A 73 10.79 4.96 -6.37
C LEU A 73 11.84 4.12 -5.63
N SER A 74 12.87 3.66 -6.35
CA SER A 74 13.93 2.83 -5.76
C SER A 74 14.79 3.60 -4.75
N GLN A 75 15.12 4.85 -5.04
CA GLN A 75 15.86 5.71 -4.10
C GLN A 75 15.08 5.94 -2.80
N LYS A 76 13.79 6.28 -2.90
CA LYS A 76 12.94 6.47 -1.71
C LYS A 76 12.74 5.17 -0.92
N ALA A 77 12.51 4.05 -1.61
CA ALA A 77 12.43 2.74 -0.95
C ALA A 77 13.69 2.43 -0.14
N ALA A 78 14.86 2.67 -0.72
CA ALA A 78 16.14 2.49 -0.05
C ALA A 78 16.31 3.43 1.16
N SER A 79 15.93 4.70 1.02
CA SER A 79 15.98 5.67 2.13
C SER A 79 15.12 5.21 3.32
N LEU A 80 13.87 4.83 3.07
CA LEU A 80 12.94 4.37 4.11
C LEU A 80 13.43 3.07 4.78
N ALA A 81 14.03 2.16 4.01
CA ALA A 81 14.60 0.93 4.55
C ALA A 81 15.81 1.16 5.47
N LEU A 82 16.54 2.26 5.27
CA LEU A 82 17.74 2.63 6.03
C LEU A 82 17.47 3.54 7.23
N GLU A 83 16.26 4.09 7.35
CA GLU A 83 15.84 4.94 8.48
C GLU A 83 15.07 4.13 9.53
N PRO A 84 15.76 3.56 10.54
CA PRO A 84 15.10 2.83 11.62
C PRO A 84 14.17 3.76 12.39
N GLY A 85 12.88 3.42 12.41
CA GLY A 85 11.86 4.19 13.12
C GLY A 85 11.25 5.33 12.29
N SER A 86 11.47 5.39 10.97
CA SER A 86 10.55 6.13 10.11
C SER A 86 9.15 5.55 10.37
N ALA A 87 8.31 6.31 11.05
CA ALA A 87 6.97 5.86 11.39
C ALA A 87 6.27 5.54 10.06
N GLY A 88 5.95 4.28 9.83
CA GLY A 88 5.00 3.96 8.79
C GLY A 88 3.75 4.78 9.05
N PHE A 89 3.15 5.30 7.98
CA PHE A 89 1.86 5.95 8.10
C PHE A 89 0.86 4.88 8.55
N ALA A 90 0.52 4.89 9.84
CA ALA A 90 -0.54 4.06 10.38
C ALA A 90 -1.87 4.73 10.06
N MET A 91 -2.59 4.17 9.10
CA MET A 91 -3.95 4.62 8.83
C MET A 91 -4.84 4.21 9.99
N ASP A 92 -5.54 5.18 10.56
CA ASP A 92 -6.57 4.93 11.57
C ASP A 92 -7.67 4.01 10.98
N PRO A 93 -7.95 2.85 11.60
CA PRO A 93 -8.96 1.91 11.12
C PRO A 93 -10.36 2.52 10.97
N ASP A 94 -10.73 3.46 11.83
CA ASP A 94 -12.05 4.12 11.77
C ASP A 94 -12.15 5.03 10.54
N THR A 95 -11.07 5.74 10.23
CA THR A 95 -10.95 6.54 9.01
C THR A 95 -11.04 5.67 7.75
N LEU A 96 -10.41 4.48 7.77
CA LEU A 96 -10.49 3.54 6.65
C LEU A 96 -11.90 2.93 6.48
N ASP A 97 -12.58 2.56 7.57
CA ASP A 97 -13.95 2.04 7.53
C ASP A 97 -14.92 3.09 6.95
N LEU A 98 -14.79 4.34 7.38
CA LEU A 98 -15.58 5.45 6.87
C LEU A 98 -15.42 5.62 5.35
N GLU A 99 -14.18 5.57 4.85
CA GLU A 99 -13.90 5.72 3.43
C GLU A 99 -14.36 4.51 2.61
N CYS A 100 -14.20 3.29 3.15
CA CYS A 100 -14.75 2.08 2.56
C CYS A 100 -16.27 2.20 2.40
N ARG A 101 -16.98 2.61 3.46
CA ARG A 101 -18.43 2.82 3.41
C ARG A 101 -18.80 3.88 2.37
N ARG A 102 -18.13 5.04 2.37
CA ARG A 102 -18.39 6.11 1.39
C ARG A 102 -18.21 5.62 -0.05
N SER A 103 -17.12 4.89 -0.31
CA SER A 103 -16.82 4.32 -1.63
C SER A 103 -17.87 3.29 -2.05
N TRP A 104 -18.27 2.39 -1.13
CA TRP A 104 -19.31 1.39 -1.39
C TRP A 104 -20.68 2.03 -1.59
N THR A 105 -21.06 3.04 -0.81
CA THR A 105 -22.32 3.77 -0.99
C THR A 105 -22.40 4.41 -2.37
N VAL A 106 -21.33 5.06 -2.85
CA VAL A 106 -21.30 5.63 -4.21
C VAL A 106 -21.44 4.55 -5.29
N LEU A 107 -20.79 3.39 -5.10
CA LEU A 107 -20.87 2.28 -6.06
C LEU A 107 -22.23 1.58 -6.04
N LEU A 108 -22.87 1.46 -4.88
CA LEU A 108 -24.16 0.79 -4.72
C LEU A 108 -25.34 1.72 -5.08
N ASP A 109 -25.26 3.01 -4.77
CA ASP A 109 -26.27 4.01 -5.11
C ASP A 109 -26.15 4.49 -6.57
N GLY A 110 -25.00 4.27 -7.21
CA GLY A 110 -24.75 4.52 -8.63
C GLY A 110 -25.15 3.36 -9.56
N VAL A 111 -25.74 2.28 -9.02
CA VAL A 111 -26.34 1.18 -9.79
C VAL A 111 -27.86 1.30 -9.71
N ILE A 112 -28.42 2.28 -10.42
CA ILE A 112 -29.64 2.19 -11.26
C ILE A 112 -29.43 3.08 -12.49
#